data_AF-A0A7C1X0M1-F1
#
_entry.id   AF-A0A7C1X0M1-F1
#
_cell.length_a   1.000
_cell.length_b   1.000
_cell.length_c   1.000
_cell.angle_alpha   90.00
_cell.angle_beta   90.00
_cell.angle_gamma   90.00
#
_symmetry.space_group_name_H-M   'P 1'
#
loop_
_entity.id
_entity.type
_entity.pdbx_description
1 polymer ?
#
loop_
_entity_poly.entity_id
_entity_poly.type
_entity_poly.pdbx_seq_one_letter_code
_entity_poly.pdbx_strand_id
1 'polypeptide(L)'
;MIEGTLKHRVLLHALFAALAVTTAPAQRLTWLGTLGGDESNATAVSADGSVVVGSATNAAGKTHAFRWTARGGMQDLGTLGGDESYATAVSADGSVVVGWAPNAAGQKRAFRWTAQTGMQD
;
A
#
# COMPACT_ATOMS: atom_id res chain seq x y z
N MET A 1 79.54 -16.27 34.44
CA MET A 1 79.01 -17.11 33.34
C MET A 1 77.52 -17.30 33.60
N ILE A 2 76.64 -16.54 32.93
CA ILE A 2 75.88 -16.81 31.69
C ILE A 2 74.40 -17.14 32.05
N GLU A 3 73.49 -16.28 31.54
CA GLU A 3 72.06 -16.45 31.18
C GLU A 3 71.00 -16.81 32.25
N GLY A 4 69.75 -16.30 32.23
CA GLY A 4 69.07 -15.47 31.24
C GLY A 4 67.64 -15.06 31.68
N THR A 5 67.35 -13.78 31.47
CA THR A 5 66.13 -13.17 30.90
C THR A 5 64.73 -13.55 31.43
N LEU A 6 64.21 -12.68 32.30
CA LEU A 6 62.80 -12.49 32.61
C LEU A 6 62.04 -12.01 31.34
N LYS A 7 61.34 -12.91 30.66
CA LYS A 7 60.53 -12.55 29.47
C LYS A 7 59.32 -11.71 29.90
N HIS A 8 59.29 -10.49 29.37
CA HIS A 8 58.24 -9.49 29.55
C HIS A 8 56.88 -10.04 29.13
N ARG A 9 55.91 -10.05 30.05
CA ARG A 9 54.49 -10.26 29.72
C ARG A 9 53.84 -8.91 29.47
N VAL A 10 53.89 -8.46 28.22
CA VAL A 10 53.08 -7.32 27.75
C VAL A 10 51.62 -7.78 27.73
N LEU A 11 50.81 -7.26 28.65
CA LEU A 11 49.35 -7.39 28.63
C LEU A 11 48.78 -6.36 27.65
N LEU A 12 48.67 -6.73 26.38
CA LEU A 12 48.00 -5.93 25.36
C LEU A 12 46.48 -6.10 25.53
N HIS A 13 45.82 -5.12 26.15
CA HIS A 13 44.36 -5.04 26.13
C HIS A 13 43.94 -4.53 24.75
N ALA A 14 43.63 -5.45 23.85
CA ALA A 14 42.97 -5.12 22.60
C ALA A 14 41.52 -4.70 22.92
N LEU A 15 41.28 -3.40 22.96
CA LEU A 15 39.93 -2.84 22.98
C LEU A 15 39.32 -3.07 21.60
N PHE A 16 38.52 -4.12 21.45
CA PHE A 16 37.69 -4.30 20.27
C PHE A 16 36.49 -3.36 20.36
N ALA A 17 36.55 -2.23 19.65
CA ALA A 17 35.36 -1.46 19.36
C ALA A 17 34.47 -2.32 18.42
N ALA A 18 33.37 -2.84 18.93
CA ALA A 18 32.35 -3.45 18.09
C ALA A 18 31.70 -2.33 17.25
N LEU A 19 31.96 -2.35 15.94
CA LEU A 19 31.24 -1.50 15.01
C LEU A 19 29.78 -1.97 15.00
N ALA A 20 28.87 -1.18 15.56
CA ALA A 20 27.45 -1.43 15.40
C ALA A 20 27.08 -1.16 13.94
N VAL A 21 27.02 -2.22 13.12
CA VAL A 21 26.41 -2.15 11.79
C VAL A 21 24.91 -2.05 12.03
N THR A 22 24.37 -0.83 12.02
CA THR A 22 22.93 -0.63 12.00
C THR A 22 22.45 -0.94 10.59
N THR A 23 21.82 -2.10 10.40
CA THR A 23 21.11 -2.38 9.15
C THR A 23 19.91 -1.46 9.06
N ALA A 24 19.83 -0.66 7.99
CA ALA A 24 18.61 0.05 7.67
C ALA A 24 17.49 -0.98 7.46
N PRO A 25 16.23 -0.67 7.87
CA PRO A 25 15.12 -1.59 7.65
C PRO A 25 15.00 -1.87 6.15
N ALA A 26 14.94 -3.16 5.80
CA ALA A 26 14.71 -3.57 4.41
C ALA A 26 13.30 -3.11 3.99
N GLN A 27 13.23 -2.25 2.97
CA GLN A 27 11.96 -1.81 2.42
C GLN A 27 11.33 -2.98 1.64
N ARG A 28 10.08 -3.33 1.97
CA ARG A 28 9.32 -4.35 1.26
C ARG A 28 8.26 -3.70 0.38
N LEU A 29 8.38 -3.87 -0.93
CA LEU A 29 7.31 -3.54 -1.86
C LEU A 29 6.16 -4.54 -1.64
N THR A 30 4.96 -4.03 -1.42
CA THR A 30 3.75 -4.86 -1.28
C THR A 30 2.90 -4.68 -2.53
N TRP A 31 2.67 -5.76 -3.25
CA TRP A 31 1.72 -5.80 -4.35
C TRP A 31 0.29 -5.76 -3.79
N LEU A 32 -0.53 -4.81 -4.26
CA LEU A 32 -1.91 -4.64 -3.76
C LEU A 32 -2.94 -5.51 -4.51
N GLY A 33 -2.61 -5.95 -5.73
CA GLY A 33 -3.49 -6.76 -6.57
C GLY A 33 -4.14 -5.99 -7.71
N THR A 34 -4.99 -6.68 -8.46
CA THR A 34 -5.98 -6.15 -9.40
C THR A 34 -7.35 -6.72 -9.03
N LEU A 35 -8.40 -6.35 -9.79
CA LEU A 35 -9.73 -6.98 -9.68
C LEU A 35 -9.86 -8.24 -10.56
N GLY A 36 -8.73 -8.90 -10.84
CA GLY A 36 -8.64 -10.06 -11.73
C GLY A 36 -8.23 -9.73 -13.17
N GLY A 37 -8.04 -8.46 -13.50
CA GLY A 37 -7.42 -8.01 -14.74
C GLY A 37 -5.91 -7.84 -14.61
N ASP A 38 -5.32 -7.09 -15.54
CA ASP A 38 -3.87 -6.94 -15.72
C ASP A 38 -3.28 -5.65 -15.12
N GLU A 39 -4.10 -4.65 -14.84
CA GLU A 39 -3.64 -3.36 -14.31
C GLU A 39 -4.43 -2.81 -13.12
N SER A 40 -3.75 -1.95 -12.35
CA SER A 40 -4.33 -1.17 -11.25
C SER A 40 -3.56 0.15 -11.08
N ASN A 41 -4.27 1.22 -10.72
CA ASN A 41 -3.71 2.52 -10.43
C ASN A 41 -4.30 3.08 -9.13
N ALA A 42 -3.45 3.37 -8.14
CA ALA A 42 -3.85 4.01 -6.89
C ALA A 42 -3.87 5.54 -7.05
N THR A 43 -4.91 6.19 -6.54
CA THR A 43 -5.13 7.65 -6.68
C THR A 43 -5.13 8.39 -5.33
N ALA A 44 -5.53 7.73 -4.25
CA ALA A 44 -5.57 8.33 -2.92
C ALA A 44 -5.40 7.30 -1.80
N VAL A 45 -5.08 7.78 -0.60
CA VAL A 45 -4.87 6.99 0.61
C VAL A 45 -5.46 7.71 1.83
N SER A 46 -5.97 6.96 2.81
CA SER A 46 -6.43 7.49 4.09
C SER A 46 -5.28 8.08 4.91
N ALA A 47 -5.60 8.89 5.93
CA ALA A 47 -4.59 9.62 6.70
C ALA A 47 -3.61 8.70 7.44
N ASP A 48 -4.05 7.51 7.81
CA ASP A 48 -3.25 6.48 8.49
C ASP A 48 -2.60 5.47 7.53
N GLY A 49 -2.81 5.61 6.22
CA GLY A 49 -2.27 4.66 5.23
C GLY A 49 -3.03 3.33 5.12
N SER A 50 -4.08 3.10 5.92
CA SER A 50 -4.72 1.78 6.03
C SER A 50 -5.68 1.45 4.89
N VAL A 51 -6.17 2.48 4.19
CA VAL A 51 -7.08 2.36 3.05
C VAL A 51 -6.48 3.05 1.83
N VAL A 52 -6.32 2.30 0.74
CA VAL A 52 -5.89 2.83 -0.57
C VAL A 52 -7.06 2.71 -1.54
N VAL A 53 -7.28 3.73 -2.36
CA VAL A 53 -8.33 3.71 -3.40
C VAL A 53 -7.75 4.06 -4.76
N GLY A 54 -8.48 3.70 -5.81
CA GLY A 54 -8.07 3.96 -7.18
C GLY A 54 -8.98 3.27 -8.17
N SER A 55 -8.42 2.89 -9.31
CA SER A 55 -9.10 2.05 -10.30
C SER A 55 -8.26 0.84 -10.68
N ALA A 56 -8.92 -0.25 -11.04
CA ALA A 56 -8.27 -1.47 -11.47
C ALA A 56 -9.10 -2.18 -12.54
N THR A 57 -8.43 -2.89 -13.43
CA THR A 57 -9.09 -3.70 -14.44
C THR A 57 -9.55 -5.00 -13.80
N ASN A 58 -10.81 -5.36 -14.05
CA ASN A 58 -11.40 -6.61 -13.58
C ASN A 58 -11.21 -7.74 -14.60
N ALA A 59 -11.59 -8.96 -14.24
CA ALA A 59 -11.46 -10.13 -15.11
C ALA A 59 -12.22 -10.03 -16.45
N ALA A 60 -13.20 -9.12 -16.56
CA ALA A 60 -13.93 -8.84 -17.80
C ALA A 60 -13.29 -7.72 -18.65
N GLY A 61 -12.12 -7.20 -18.24
CA GLY A 61 -11.43 -6.12 -18.94
C GLY A 61 -12.05 -4.73 -18.72
N LYS A 62 -12.87 -4.56 -17.68
CA LYS A 62 -13.50 -3.28 -17.33
C LYS A 62 -12.75 -2.60 -16.19
N THR A 63 -12.60 -1.29 -16.26
CA THR A 63 -11.93 -0.49 -15.23
C THR A 63 -12.92 -0.05 -14.16
N HIS A 64 -12.76 -0.58 -12.95
CA HIS A 64 -13.64 -0.27 -11.83
C HIS A 64 -12.86 0.39 -10.70
N ALA A 65 -13.54 1.25 -9.94
CA ALA A 65 -13.04 1.83 -8.72
C ALA A 65 -12.82 0.72 -7.68
N PHE A 66 -11.72 0.78 -6.95
CA PHE A 66 -11.43 -0.15 -5.86
C PHE A 66 -11.20 0.55 -4.52
N ARG A 67 -11.40 -0.21 -3.45
CA ARG A 67 -10.88 0.07 -2.11
C ARG A 67 -10.01 -1.11 -1.66
N TRP A 68 -8.81 -0.83 -1.20
CA TRP A 68 -7.89 -1.83 -0.70
C TRP A 68 -7.64 -1.65 0.80
N THR A 69 -7.57 -2.76 1.52
CA THR A 69 -7.06 -2.80 2.91
C THR A 69 -6.16 -4.01 3.09
N ALA A 70 -5.21 -3.94 4.03
CA ALA A 70 -4.32 -5.06 4.32
C ALA A 70 -5.06 -6.35 4.74
N ARG A 71 -6.22 -6.21 5.41
CA ARG A 71 -7.03 -7.34 5.87
C ARG A 71 -7.97 -7.90 4.80
N GLY A 72 -8.54 -7.02 3.97
CA GLY A 72 -9.57 -7.39 3.00
C GLY A 72 -9.05 -7.61 1.57
N GLY A 73 -7.81 -7.19 1.28
CA GLY A 73 -7.33 -7.12 -0.10
C GLY A 73 -8.05 -6.04 -0.91
N MET A 74 -8.02 -6.19 -2.23
CA MET A 74 -8.67 -5.27 -3.17
C MET A 74 -10.17 -5.62 -3.30
N GLN A 75 -11.02 -4.62 -3.08
CA GLN A 75 -12.47 -4.71 -3.18
C GLN A 75 -12.96 -3.84 -4.34
N ASP A 76 -13.75 -4.43 -5.25
CA ASP A 76 -14.48 -3.71 -6.29
C ASP A 76 -15.62 -2.88 -5.66
N LEU A 77 -15.75 -1.61 -6.04
CA LEU A 77 -16.81 -0.72 -5.56
C LEU A 77 -18.06 -0.72 -6.46
N GLY A 78 -17.98 -1.36 -7.63
CA GLY A 78 -19.03 -1.41 -8.64
C GLY A 78 -19.12 -0.14 -9.48
N THR A 79 -20.27 0.06 -10.12
CA THR A 79 -20.56 1.20 -11.00
C THR A 79 -21.94 1.77 -10.71
N LEU A 80 -22.30 2.89 -11.36
CA LEU A 80 -23.66 3.46 -11.33
C LEU A 80 -24.58 2.83 -12.40
N GLY A 81 -24.23 1.65 -12.91
CA GLY A 81 -24.93 0.97 -14.00
C GLY A 81 -24.30 1.16 -15.38
N GLY A 82 -23.23 1.95 -15.50
CA GLY A 82 -22.32 1.93 -16.64
C GLY A 82 -21.22 0.87 -16.50
N ASP A 83 -20.25 0.91 -17.42
CA ASP A 83 -19.19 -0.10 -17.55
C ASP A 83 -17.88 0.23 -16.80
N GLU A 84 -17.78 1.43 -16.21
CA GLU A 84 -16.54 1.89 -15.57
C GLU A 84 -16.82 2.73 -14.32
N SER A 85 -15.82 2.82 -13.44
CA SER A 85 -15.81 3.75 -12.31
C SER A 85 -14.39 4.07 -11.86
N TYR A 86 -14.21 5.25 -11.29
CA TYR A 86 -12.90 5.74 -10.85
C TYR A 86 -13.00 6.43 -9.50
N ALA A 87 -12.29 5.93 -8.49
CA ALA A 87 -12.13 6.61 -7.22
C ALA A 87 -11.05 7.71 -7.34
N THR A 88 -11.36 8.91 -6.83
CA THR A 88 -10.45 10.06 -6.87
C THR A 88 -10.00 10.51 -5.48
N ALA A 89 -10.76 10.19 -4.42
CA ALA A 89 -10.38 10.49 -3.05
C ALA A 89 -11.03 9.52 -2.05
N VAL A 90 -10.44 9.47 -0.86
CA VAL A 90 -10.94 8.74 0.31
C VAL A 90 -10.89 9.65 1.53
N SER A 91 -11.86 9.51 2.45
CA SER A 91 -11.86 10.25 3.71
C SER A 91 -10.67 9.86 4.60
N ALA A 92 -10.32 10.75 5.53
CA ALA A 92 -9.18 10.55 6.42
C ALA A 92 -9.26 9.24 7.24
N ASP A 93 -10.47 8.84 7.64
CA ASP A 93 -10.77 7.60 8.36
C ASP A 93 -10.98 6.37 7.45
N GLY A 94 -10.86 6.55 6.12
CA GLY A 94 -10.99 5.45 5.16
C GLY A 94 -12.41 4.91 4.94
N SER A 95 -13.44 5.56 5.49
CA SER A 95 -14.83 5.08 5.49
C SER A 95 -15.66 5.52 4.28
N VAL A 96 -15.27 6.62 3.63
CA VAL A 96 -15.97 7.20 2.48
C VAL A 96 -15.02 7.29 1.29
N VAL A 97 -15.45 6.79 0.14
CA VAL A 97 -14.74 6.94 -1.13
C VAL A 97 -15.58 7.81 -2.06
N VAL A 98 -14.95 8.73 -2.78
CA VAL A 98 -15.62 9.55 -3.80
C VAL A 98 -14.91 9.43 -5.14
N GLY A 99 -15.63 9.74 -6.20
CA GLY A 99 -15.12 9.55 -7.55
C GLY A 99 -16.16 9.91 -8.60
N TRP A 100 -16.02 9.30 -9.76
CA TRP A 100 -17.01 9.41 -10.82
C TRP A 100 -17.25 8.07 -11.51
N ALA A 101 -18.45 7.90 -12.06
CA ALA A 101 -18.83 6.74 -12.86
C ALA A 101 -19.94 7.16 -13.85
N PRO A 102 -20.02 6.57 -15.05
CA PRO A 102 -21.19 6.66 -15.89
C PRO A 102 -22.36 5.90 -15.26
N ASN A 103 -23.56 6.49 -15.29
CA ASN A 103 -24.78 5.75 -14.99
C ASN A 103 -25.22 4.87 -16.18
N ALA A 104 -26.32 4.14 -16.04
CA ALA A 104 -26.87 3.28 -17.11
C ALA A 104 -27.23 4.04 -18.41
N ALA A 105 -27.42 5.37 -18.34
CA ALA A 105 -27.65 6.22 -19.51
C ALA A 105 -26.35 6.78 -20.13
N GLY A 106 -25.18 6.36 -19.63
CA GLY A 106 -23.87 6.83 -20.07
C GLY A 106 -23.50 8.23 -19.55
N GLN A 107 -24.29 8.81 -18.65
CA GLN A 107 -24.01 10.14 -18.11
C GLN A 107 -22.96 10.04 -17.01
N LYS A 108 -21.88 10.81 -17.13
CA LYS A 108 -20.83 10.89 -16.11
C LYS A 108 -21.38 11.58 -14.85
N ARG A 109 -21.39 10.89 -13.73
CA ARG A 109 -21.85 11.39 -12.44
C ARG A 109 -20.74 11.30 -11.40
N ALA A 110 -20.72 12.24 -10.47
CA ALA A 110 -19.94 12.07 -9.25
C ALA A 110 -20.58 10.94 -8.43
N PHE A 111 -19.79 10.21 -7.65
CA PHE A 111 -20.33 9.28 -6.67
C PHE A 111 -19.75 9.50 -5.28
N ARG A 112 -20.53 9.08 -4.28
CA ARG A 112 -20.08 8.77 -2.93
C ARG A 112 -20.35 7.30 -2.64
N TRP A 113 -19.35 6.61 -2.11
CA TRP A 113 -19.44 5.20 -1.74
C TRP A 113 -19.13 5.00 -0.26
N THR A 114 -19.89 4.12 0.37
CA THR A 114 -19.56 3.54 1.68
C THR A 114 -19.79 2.03 1.64
N ALA A 115 -19.14 1.29 2.53
CA ALA A 115 -19.34 -0.15 2.62
C ALA A 115 -20.79 -0.53 2.95
N GLN A 116 -21.54 0.35 3.61
CA GLN A 116 -22.91 0.14 4.04
C GLN A 116 -23.93 0.40 2.92
N THR A 117 -23.67 1.40 2.08
CA THR A 117 -24.66 1.90 1.12
C THR A 117 -24.31 1.64 -0.34
N GLY A 118 -23.10 1.16 -0.63
CA GLY A 118 -22.60 1.12 -2.00
C GLY A 118 -22.48 2.52 -2.61
N MET A 119 -22.47 2.56 -3.94
CA MET A 119 -22.29 3.78 -4.73
C MET A 119 -23.60 4.58 -4.84
N GLN A 120 -23.53 5.89 -4.62
CA GLN A 120 -24.63 6.85 -4.69
C GLN A 120 -24.21 8.04 -5.57
N ASP A 121 -25.10 8.57 -6.42
CA ASP A 121 -24.83 9.62 -7.42
C ASP A 121 -25.56 10.96 -7.20
#